data_AF-A0AAX1QYZ3-F1
#
_entry.id   AF-A0AAX1QYZ3-F1
#
_cell.length_a   1.000
_cell.length_b   1.000
_cell.length_c   1.000
_cell.angle_alpha   90.00
_cell.angle_beta   90.00
_cell.angle_gamma   90.00
#
_symmetry.space_group_name_H-M   'P 1'
#
loop_
_entity.id
_entity.type
_entity.pdbx_description
1 polymer ?
#
loop_
_entity_poly.entity_id
_entity_poly.type
_entity_poly.pdbx_seq_one_letter_code
_entity_poly.pdbx_strand_id
1 'polypeptide(L)'
;MQSIWEDLVAVICKTEVSFSVFIEYMKTEMSDYEYFVLSEISYDLVGIYPWTSFIDAYHFLAKKYSKQTKKHEIFNAIYEAEEYVKSRSMIDDENTIFSIKQFKDLIMERKIIGKCPLNYWDLDLVWEKLVKLICASEASFSVFIEYMKTKMTACEYSTLKEISDDIVAIFPWISFIKAYRFLEQKYPTSTKEYKIKLFIDDAEEYVLSKNNERIEDGHK
;
A
#
# COMPACT_ATOMS: atom_id res chain seq x y z
N MET A 1 -31.49 13.03 8.22
CA MET A 1 -31.09 12.80 9.61
C MET A 1 -29.91 11.86 9.54
N GLN A 2 -28.71 12.33 9.86
CA GLN A 2 -27.53 11.47 9.93
C GLN A 2 -27.67 10.59 11.18
N SER A 3 -27.44 9.29 11.03
CA SER A 3 -27.60 8.32 12.11
C SER A 3 -26.48 8.48 13.14
N ILE A 4 -26.78 8.34 14.44
CA ILE A 4 -25.78 8.40 15.52
C ILE A 4 -24.62 7.42 15.27
N TRP A 5 -24.91 6.30 14.60
CA TRP A 5 -23.93 5.29 14.19
C TRP A 5 -22.95 5.83 13.12
N GLU A 6 -23.43 6.60 12.15
CA GLU A 6 -22.61 7.20 11.08
C GLU A 6 -21.67 8.26 11.66
N ASP A 7 -22.15 9.07 12.61
CA ASP A 7 -21.32 10.07 13.30
C ASP A 7 -20.21 9.40 14.12
N LEU A 8 -20.53 8.29 14.79
CA LEU A 8 -19.55 7.52 15.55
C LEU A 8 -18.46 6.92 14.64
N VAL A 9 -18.87 6.30 13.52
CA VAL A 9 -17.93 5.80 12.51
C VAL A 9 -17.07 6.93 11.95
N ALA A 10 -17.67 8.09 11.63
CA ALA A 10 -16.93 9.24 11.12
C ALA A 10 -15.90 9.80 12.12
N VAL A 11 -16.21 9.78 13.42
CA VAL A 11 -15.26 10.18 14.47
C VAL A 11 -14.11 9.19 14.59
N ILE A 12 -14.42 7.89 14.65
CA ILE A 12 -13.42 6.81 14.78
C ILE A 12 -12.50 6.79 13.55
N CYS A 13 -13.09 6.85 12.36
CA CYS A 13 -12.40 6.75 11.08
C CYS A 13 -11.98 8.10 10.49
N LYS A 14 -11.96 9.18 11.29
CA LYS A 14 -11.61 10.53 10.80
C LYS A 14 -10.23 10.58 10.14
N THR A 15 -9.27 9.84 10.68
CA THR A 15 -7.91 9.69 10.13
C THR A 15 -7.37 8.30 10.46
N GLU A 16 -6.33 7.85 9.73
CA GLU A 16 -5.59 6.63 10.05
C GLU A 16 -5.06 6.63 11.50
N VAL A 17 -4.62 7.80 11.98
CA VAL A 17 -4.12 7.96 13.37
C VAL A 17 -5.25 7.77 14.37
N SER A 18 -6.42 8.37 14.13
CA SER A 18 -7.62 8.20 14.97
C SER A 18 -8.04 6.73 15.07
N PHE A 19 -8.03 6.03 13.93
CA PHE A 19 -8.37 4.62 13.87
C PHE A 19 -7.35 3.73 14.61
N SER A 20 -6.05 4.03 14.47
CA SER A 20 -5.00 3.33 15.22
C SER A 20 -5.14 3.54 16.73
N VAL A 21 -5.46 4.75 17.18
CA VAL A 21 -5.70 5.04 18.60
C VAL A 21 -6.94 4.29 19.11
N PHE A 22 -7.98 4.18 18.28
CA PHE A 22 -9.18 3.40 18.61
C PHE A 22 -8.87 1.90 18.77
N ILE A 23 -8.03 1.32 17.91
CA ILE A 23 -7.58 -0.09 18.04
C ILE A 23 -6.83 -0.31 19.36
N GLU A 24 -6.03 0.65 19.81
CA GLU A 24 -5.37 0.55 21.11
C GLU A 24 -6.37 0.68 22.26
N TYR A 25 -7.33 1.60 22.16
CA TYR A 25 -8.44 1.74 23.11
C TYR A 25 -9.24 0.43 23.27
N MET A 26 -9.52 -0.28 22.17
CA MET A 26 -10.15 -1.60 22.19
C MET A 26 -9.40 -2.60 23.06
N LYS A 27 -8.07 -2.58 23.05
CA LYS A 27 -7.24 -3.55 23.79
C LYS A 27 -7.07 -3.18 25.26
N THR A 28 -7.11 -1.89 25.60
CA THR A 28 -6.76 -1.41 26.94
C THR A 28 -7.98 -1.06 27.80
N GLU A 29 -8.89 -0.26 27.26
CA GLU A 29 -9.85 0.51 28.08
C GLU A 29 -11.31 0.17 27.77
N MET A 30 -11.60 -0.33 26.55
CA MET A 30 -12.97 -0.58 26.10
C MET A 30 -13.74 -1.52 27.04
N SER A 31 -14.95 -1.09 27.40
CA SER A 31 -15.92 -1.78 28.24
C SER A 31 -16.74 -2.83 27.48
N ASP A 32 -17.53 -3.63 28.20
CA ASP A 32 -18.43 -4.63 27.61
C ASP A 32 -19.61 -4.00 26.85
N TYR A 33 -20.11 -2.84 27.30
CA TYR A 33 -21.15 -2.08 26.61
C TYR A 33 -20.62 -1.49 25.30
N GLU A 34 -19.45 -0.86 25.32
CA GLU A 34 -18.83 -0.31 24.10
C GLU A 34 -18.44 -1.40 23.11
N TYR A 35 -18.04 -2.57 23.59
CA TYR A 35 -17.82 -3.75 22.75
C TYR A 35 -19.11 -4.22 22.06
N PHE A 36 -20.28 -4.11 22.72
CA PHE A 36 -21.56 -4.34 22.05
C PHE A 36 -21.88 -3.25 21.01
N VAL A 37 -21.64 -1.98 21.33
CA VAL A 37 -21.80 -0.88 20.35
C VAL A 37 -20.88 -1.10 19.13
N LEU A 38 -19.65 -1.57 19.37
CA LEU A 38 -18.70 -1.93 18.32
C LEU A 38 -19.27 -3.00 17.38
N SER A 39 -20.02 -3.98 17.88
CA SER A 39 -20.59 -5.02 17.01
C SER A 39 -21.62 -4.52 16.02
N GLU A 40 -22.27 -3.40 16.33
CA GLU A 40 -23.24 -2.77 15.43
C GLU A 40 -22.57 -1.97 14.31
N ILE A 41 -21.31 -1.55 14.49
CA ILE A 41 -20.59 -0.68 13.54
C ILE A 41 -19.37 -1.34 12.90
N SER A 42 -19.00 -2.56 13.33
CA SER A 42 -17.72 -3.16 12.95
C SER A 42 -17.58 -3.36 11.44
N TYR A 43 -18.69 -3.62 10.72
CA TYR A 43 -18.70 -3.74 9.28
C TYR A 43 -18.34 -2.40 8.58
N ASP A 44 -18.93 -1.30 9.04
CA ASP A 44 -18.67 0.04 8.49
C ASP A 44 -17.21 0.47 8.76
N LEU A 45 -16.69 0.15 9.95
CA LEU A 45 -15.31 0.43 10.31
C LEU A 45 -14.32 -0.27 9.38
N VAL A 46 -14.49 -1.58 9.14
CA VAL A 46 -13.63 -2.32 8.20
C VAL A 46 -13.87 -1.91 6.75
N GLY A 47 -15.06 -1.40 6.43
CA GLY A 47 -15.38 -0.77 5.15
C GLY A 47 -14.45 0.39 4.80
N ILE A 48 -14.06 1.19 5.80
CA ILE A 48 -13.14 2.33 5.65
C ILE A 48 -11.68 1.91 5.83
N TYR A 49 -11.38 1.14 6.89
CA TYR A 49 -10.03 0.69 7.22
C TYR A 49 -10.00 -0.82 7.43
N PRO A 50 -9.74 -1.62 6.37
CA PRO A 50 -9.76 -3.08 6.43
C PRO A 50 -8.46 -3.62 7.04
N TRP A 51 -8.20 -3.32 8.31
CA TRP A 51 -6.93 -3.62 8.97
C TRP A 51 -7.03 -4.91 9.79
N THR A 52 -6.07 -5.82 9.59
CA THR A 52 -5.98 -7.05 10.38
C THR A 52 -5.79 -6.78 11.88
N SER A 53 -5.11 -5.69 12.23
CA SER A 53 -4.92 -5.27 13.63
C SER A 53 -6.23 -4.90 14.34
N PHE A 54 -7.26 -4.46 13.59
CA PHE A 54 -8.61 -4.28 14.13
C PHE A 54 -9.25 -5.63 14.46
N ILE A 55 -9.14 -6.61 13.55
CA ILE A 55 -9.64 -7.98 13.76
C ILE A 55 -8.96 -8.64 14.97
N ASP A 56 -7.64 -8.47 15.12
CA ASP A 56 -6.90 -8.96 16.29
C ASP A 56 -7.42 -8.35 17.60
N ALA A 57 -7.67 -7.04 17.62
CA ALA A 57 -8.24 -6.34 18.76
C ALA A 57 -9.67 -6.81 19.06
N TYR A 58 -10.43 -7.11 18.01
CA TYR A 58 -11.82 -7.56 18.13
C TYR A 58 -11.89 -8.99 18.71
N HIS A 59 -11.01 -9.89 18.28
CA HIS A 59 -10.84 -11.22 18.88
C HIS A 59 -10.35 -11.16 20.33
N PHE A 60 -9.46 -10.21 20.64
CA PHE A 60 -9.05 -9.96 22.02
C PHE A 60 -10.25 -9.60 22.92
N LEU A 61 -11.12 -8.69 22.46
CA LEU A 61 -12.36 -8.33 23.16
C LEU A 61 -13.32 -9.51 23.28
N ALA A 62 -13.47 -10.32 22.22
CA ALA A 62 -14.31 -11.51 22.23
C ALA A 62 -13.90 -12.51 23.31
N LYS A 63 -12.58 -12.65 23.54
CA LYS A 63 -12.02 -13.46 24.61
C LYS A 63 -12.23 -12.81 25.99
N LYS A 64 -11.95 -11.51 26.11
CA LYS A 64 -12.14 -10.71 27.35
C LYS A 64 -13.59 -10.74 27.83
N TYR A 65 -14.54 -10.62 26.91
CA TYR A 65 -15.98 -10.51 27.16
C TYR A 65 -16.79 -11.72 26.66
N SER A 66 -16.24 -12.93 26.81
CA SER A 66 -16.84 -14.18 26.29
C SER A 66 -18.32 -14.41 26.64
N LYS A 67 -18.79 -13.97 27.82
CA LYS A 67 -20.20 -14.04 28.20
C LYS A 67 -21.07 -13.12 27.34
N GLN A 68 -20.62 -11.88 27.14
CA GLN A 68 -21.30 -10.88 26.32
C GLN A 68 -21.33 -11.31 24.85
N THR A 69 -20.21 -11.83 24.34
CA THR A 69 -20.10 -12.36 22.97
C THR A 69 -21.13 -13.45 22.68
N LYS A 70 -21.35 -14.38 23.62
CA LYS A 70 -22.39 -15.41 23.49
C LYS A 70 -23.80 -14.85 23.59
N LYS A 71 -24.03 -13.93 24.53
CA LYS A 71 -25.36 -13.37 24.80
C LYS A 71 -25.91 -12.58 23.61
N HIS A 72 -25.04 -11.86 22.90
CA HIS A 72 -25.41 -10.97 21.81
C HIS A 72 -24.94 -11.47 20.43
N GLU A 73 -24.51 -12.73 20.33
CA GLU A 73 -24.09 -13.36 19.07
C GLU A 73 -23.01 -12.57 18.28
N ILE A 74 -22.15 -11.84 19.00
CA ILE A 74 -21.11 -10.95 18.41
C ILE A 74 -20.10 -11.73 17.55
N PHE A 75 -20.02 -13.06 17.71
CA PHE A 75 -19.24 -13.92 16.81
C PHE A 75 -19.59 -13.72 15.34
N ASN A 76 -20.86 -13.42 15.01
CA ASN A 76 -21.27 -13.15 13.63
C ASN A 76 -20.68 -11.83 13.12
N ALA A 77 -20.75 -10.76 13.91
CA ALA A 77 -20.17 -9.47 13.54
C ALA A 77 -18.64 -9.54 13.40
N ILE A 78 -17.97 -10.32 14.26
CA ILE A 78 -16.52 -10.59 14.12
C ILE A 78 -16.25 -11.37 12.85
N TYR A 79 -17.01 -12.43 12.58
CA TYR A 79 -16.86 -13.24 11.37
C TYR A 79 -17.08 -12.41 10.11
N GLU A 80 -18.13 -11.59 10.05
CA GLU A 80 -18.41 -10.71 8.90
C GLU A 80 -17.31 -9.67 8.68
N ALA A 81 -16.83 -9.03 9.76
CA ALA A 81 -15.72 -8.09 9.68
C ALA A 81 -14.43 -8.79 9.24
N GLU A 82 -14.15 -9.98 9.76
CA GLU A 82 -12.99 -10.80 9.40
C GLU A 82 -13.08 -11.27 7.96
N GLU A 83 -14.23 -11.74 7.49
CA GLU A 83 -14.44 -12.11 6.08
C GLU A 83 -14.36 -10.90 5.17
N TYR A 84 -14.83 -9.72 5.59
CA TYR A 84 -14.65 -8.48 4.83
C TYR A 84 -13.16 -8.13 4.71
N VAL A 85 -12.43 -8.10 5.83
CA VAL A 85 -10.98 -7.84 5.83
C VAL A 85 -10.24 -8.90 5.04
N LYS A 86 -10.61 -10.19 5.17
CA LYS A 86 -10.06 -11.29 4.37
C LYS A 86 -10.35 -11.13 2.90
N SER A 87 -11.58 -10.77 2.53
CA SER A 87 -11.95 -10.53 1.14
C SER A 87 -11.17 -9.35 0.57
N ARG A 88 -10.88 -8.32 1.38
CA ARG A 88 -10.01 -7.21 0.98
C ARG A 88 -8.53 -7.58 0.97
N SER A 89 -8.06 -8.45 1.85
CA SER A 89 -6.70 -9.01 1.79
C SER A 89 -6.55 -10.09 0.72
N MET A 90 -7.64 -10.70 0.24
CA MET A 90 -7.68 -11.63 -0.90
C MET A 90 -7.87 -10.87 -2.23
N ILE A 91 -8.39 -9.65 -2.19
CA ILE A 91 -8.26 -8.72 -3.33
C ILE A 91 -6.81 -8.20 -3.46
N ASP A 92 -5.97 -8.39 -2.44
CA ASP A 92 -4.52 -8.19 -2.53
C ASP A 92 -3.75 -9.39 -3.10
N ASP A 93 -4.38 -10.53 -3.45
CA ASP A 93 -3.63 -11.73 -3.91
C ASP A 93 -3.94 -12.25 -5.32
N GLU A 94 -5.00 -11.83 -6.02
CA GLU A 94 -5.14 -12.21 -7.46
C GLU A 94 -5.72 -11.12 -8.40
N ASN A 95 -6.03 -9.90 -7.93
CA ASN A 95 -6.33 -8.79 -8.84
C ASN A 95 -6.15 -7.37 -8.24
N THR A 96 -4.99 -6.78 -8.55
CA THR A 96 -4.80 -5.39 -9.03
C THR A 96 -4.99 -4.17 -8.11
N ILE A 97 -4.24 -4.06 -7.00
CA ILE A 97 -3.73 -2.74 -6.51
C ILE A 97 -2.29 -2.90 -5.96
N PHE A 98 -1.41 -1.93 -6.21
CA PHE A 98 -0.01 -1.91 -5.73
C PHE A 98 0.08 -1.96 -4.19
N SER A 99 0.71 -3.00 -3.63
CA SER A 99 0.93 -3.16 -2.19
C SER A 99 2.24 -2.52 -1.72
N ILE A 100 2.13 -1.43 -0.95
CA ILE A 100 3.28 -0.72 -0.35
C ILE A 100 4.09 -1.65 0.58
N LYS A 101 3.42 -2.56 1.29
CA LYS A 101 4.08 -3.51 2.19
C LYS A 101 4.95 -4.48 1.40
N GLN A 102 4.39 -5.15 0.39
CA GLN A 102 5.14 -6.07 -0.47
C GLN A 102 6.30 -5.35 -1.16
N PHE A 103 6.10 -4.12 -1.63
CA PHE A 103 7.17 -3.30 -2.19
C PHE A 103 8.32 -3.10 -1.19
N LYS A 104 8.02 -2.69 0.05
CA LYS A 104 9.04 -2.51 1.09
C LYS A 104 9.76 -3.80 1.45
N ASP A 105 9.04 -4.90 1.53
CA ASP A 105 9.60 -6.22 1.82
C ASP A 105 10.59 -6.64 0.72
N LEU A 106 10.23 -6.44 -0.55
CA LEU A 106 11.11 -6.70 -1.71
C LEU A 106 12.34 -5.79 -1.74
N ILE A 107 12.21 -4.50 -1.38
CA ILE A 107 13.37 -3.59 -1.27
C ILE A 107 14.34 -4.07 -0.18
N MET A 108 13.81 -4.59 0.94
CA MET A 108 14.63 -5.16 2.01
C MET A 108 15.29 -6.46 1.59
N GLU A 109 14.57 -7.33 0.89
CA GLU A 109 15.11 -8.57 0.30
C GLU A 109 16.28 -8.26 -0.65
N ARG A 110 16.09 -7.33 -1.60
CA ARG A 110 17.14 -6.82 -2.50
C ARG A 110 18.36 -6.33 -1.73
N LYS A 111 18.17 -5.60 -0.63
CA LYS A 111 19.27 -5.11 0.22
C LYS A 111 20.03 -6.22 0.93
N ILE A 112 19.35 -7.28 1.35
CA ILE A 112 19.97 -8.43 2.00
C ILE A 112 20.80 -9.21 0.98
N ILE A 113 20.20 -9.54 -0.16
CA ILE A 113 20.85 -10.27 -1.25
C ILE A 113 22.07 -9.51 -1.77
N GLY A 114 21.93 -8.20 -2.01
CA GLY A 114 23.00 -7.34 -2.53
C GLY A 114 24.24 -7.20 -1.63
N LYS A 115 24.21 -7.72 -0.39
CA LYS A 115 25.40 -7.84 0.47
C LYS A 115 26.28 -9.05 0.13
N CYS A 116 25.75 -10.03 -0.61
CA CYS A 116 26.47 -11.22 -1.03
C CYS A 116 26.80 -11.14 -2.54
N PRO A 117 28.08 -11.01 -2.94
CA PRO A 117 28.46 -10.91 -4.35
C PRO A 117 28.14 -12.14 -5.20
N LEU A 118 27.84 -13.28 -4.58
CA LEU A 118 27.61 -14.57 -5.26
C LEU A 118 26.14 -14.80 -5.65
N ASN A 119 25.22 -13.92 -5.26
CA ASN A 119 23.78 -14.12 -5.39
C ASN A 119 23.16 -13.29 -6.53
N TYR A 120 23.88 -13.10 -7.63
CA TYR A 120 23.41 -12.28 -8.75
C TYR A 120 22.05 -12.74 -9.30
N TRP A 121 21.86 -14.06 -9.46
CA TRP A 121 20.59 -14.65 -9.92
C TRP A 121 19.40 -14.34 -9.00
N ASP A 122 19.66 -14.19 -7.70
CA ASP A 122 18.60 -13.85 -6.74
C ASP A 122 18.21 -12.37 -6.84
N LEU A 123 19.10 -11.48 -7.33
CA LEU A 123 18.78 -10.08 -7.57
C LEU A 123 17.82 -9.92 -8.77
N ASP A 124 18.08 -10.63 -9.86
CA ASP A 124 17.22 -10.60 -11.05
C ASP A 124 15.77 -11.00 -10.70
N LEU A 125 15.60 -12.03 -9.87
CA LEU A 125 14.28 -12.47 -9.40
C LEU A 125 13.57 -11.40 -8.57
N VAL A 126 14.30 -10.64 -7.74
CA VAL A 126 13.70 -9.56 -6.94
C VAL A 126 13.33 -8.36 -7.81
N TRP A 127 14.16 -8.01 -8.79
CA TRP A 127 13.83 -6.96 -9.76
C TRP A 127 12.59 -7.32 -10.58
N GLU A 128 12.50 -8.56 -11.05
CA GLU A 128 11.32 -9.05 -11.78
C GLU A 128 10.05 -8.96 -10.92
N LYS A 129 10.12 -9.35 -9.64
CA LYS A 129 9.00 -9.23 -8.69
C LYS A 129 8.61 -7.77 -8.45
N LEU A 130 9.58 -6.87 -8.30
CA LEU A 130 9.32 -5.44 -8.12
C LEU A 130 8.61 -4.86 -9.35
N VAL A 131 9.08 -5.16 -10.56
CA VAL A 131 8.48 -4.69 -11.81
C VAL A 131 7.07 -5.25 -11.97
N LYS A 132 6.86 -6.56 -11.73
CA LYS A 132 5.53 -7.18 -11.77
C LYS A 132 4.56 -6.55 -10.78
N LEU A 133 5.00 -6.26 -9.56
CA LEU A 133 4.17 -5.61 -8.54
C LEU A 133 3.79 -4.18 -8.95
N ILE A 134 4.77 -3.39 -9.39
CA ILE A 134 4.57 -1.99 -9.79
C ILE A 134 3.69 -1.90 -11.04
N CYS A 135 3.96 -2.76 -12.02
CA CYS A 135 3.36 -2.73 -13.34
C CYS A 135 2.23 -3.76 -13.54
N ALA A 136 1.65 -4.28 -12.45
CA ALA A 136 0.56 -5.27 -12.54
C ALA A 136 -0.66 -4.76 -13.33
N SER A 137 -0.94 -3.45 -13.25
CA SER A 137 -1.99 -2.76 -14.00
C SER A 137 -1.77 -1.25 -13.99
N GLU A 138 -2.51 -0.53 -14.82
CA GLU A 138 -2.54 0.94 -14.80
C GLU A 138 -2.98 1.51 -13.43
N ALA A 139 -3.90 0.83 -12.75
CA ALA A 139 -4.35 1.21 -11.41
C ALA A 139 -3.23 1.04 -10.37
N SER A 140 -2.54 -0.11 -10.40
CA SER A 140 -1.37 -0.36 -9.55
C SER A 140 -0.28 0.70 -9.78
N PHE A 141 -0.01 1.01 -11.04
CA PHE A 141 1.01 1.98 -11.40
C PHE A 141 0.66 3.40 -10.98
N SER A 142 -0.63 3.78 -11.07
CA SER A 142 -1.13 5.06 -10.57
C SER A 142 -0.93 5.22 -9.06
N VAL A 143 -1.24 4.17 -8.29
CA VAL A 143 -1.02 4.17 -6.83
C VAL A 143 0.46 4.25 -6.49
N PHE A 144 1.31 3.55 -7.24
CA PHE A 144 2.77 3.64 -7.09
C PHE A 144 3.29 5.06 -7.34
N ILE A 145 2.83 5.74 -8.39
CA ILE A 145 3.20 7.13 -8.68
C ILE A 145 2.78 8.08 -7.55
N GLU A 146 1.60 7.89 -6.96
CA GLU A 146 1.17 8.69 -5.81
C GLU A 146 2.00 8.38 -4.55
N TYR A 147 2.39 7.13 -4.36
CA TYR A 147 3.33 6.74 -3.29
C TYR A 147 4.70 7.42 -3.45
N MET A 148 5.24 7.47 -4.68
CA MET A 148 6.49 8.20 -4.99
C MET A 148 6.41 9.67 -4.55
N LYS A 149 5.31 10.36 -4.85
CA LYS A 149 5.15 11.78 -4.53
C LYS A 149 4.98 12.05 -3.03
N THR A 150 4.39 11.12 -2.30
CA THR A 150 3.96 11.37 -0.91
C THR A 150 4.90 10.72 0.12
N LYS A 151 4.94 9.40 0.14
CA LYS A 151 5.46 8.60 1.27
C LYS A 151 6.79 7.90 0.98
N MET A 152 7.22 7.81 -0.28
CA MET A 152 8.44 7.09 -0.66
C MET A 152 9.70 7.69 0.00
N THR A 153 10.57 6.81 0.50
CA THR A 153 11.81 7.16 1.19
C THR A 153 13.02 7.23 0.26
N ALA A 154 14.11 7.86 0.69
CA ALA A 154 15.36 7.95 -0.07
C ALA A 154 15.95 6.56 -0.40
N CYS A 155 15.80 5.61 0.52
CA CYS A 155 16.22 4.22 0.34
C CYS A 155 15.46 3.56 -0.80
N GLU A 156 14.12 3.63 -0.77
CA GLU A 156 13.24 3.05 -1.79
C GLU A 156 13.48 3.70 -3.16
N TYR A 157 13.59 5.04 -3.18
CA TYR A 157 13.94 5.82 -4.37
C TYR A 157 15.26 5.35 -5.02
N SER A 158 16.28 5.05 -4.21
CA SER A 158 17.59 4.64 -4.74
C SER A 158 17.56 3.33 -5.51
N THR A 159 16.61 2.44 -5.20
CA THR A 159 16.44 1.16 -5.91
C THR A 159 15.73 1.32 -7.25
N LEU A 160 14.97 2.40 -7.46
CA LEU A 160 14.26 2.62 -8.72
C LEU A 160 15.18 2.69 -9.93
N LYS A 161 16.42 3.16 -9.74
CA LYS A 161 17.41 3.26 -10.82
C LYS A 161 17.77 1.91 -11.44
N GLU A 162 17.54 0.82 -10.70
CA GLU A 162 17.89 -0.54 -11.13
C GLU A 162 16.78 -1.17 -11.97
N ILE A 163 15.57 -0.60 -11.95
CA ILE A 163 14.37 -1.16 -12.58
C ILE A 163 13.61 -0.11 -13.42
N SER A 164 14.13 1.10 -13.55
CA SER A 164 13.43 2.21 -14.20
C SER A 164 13.19 1.93 -15.68
N ASP A 165 14.16 1.31 -16.36
CA ASP A 165 14.09 1.00 -17.78
C ASP A 165 12.98 -0.02 -18.07
N ASP A 166 12.87 -1.04 -17.23
CA ASP A 166 11.80 -2.04 -17.30
C ASP A 166 10.43 -1.42 -17.04
N ILE A 167 10.32 -0.52 -16.06
CA ILE A 167 9.08 0.20 -15.75
C ILE A 167 8.63 1.02 -16.96
N VAL A 168 9.51 1.83 -17.55
CA VAL A 168 9.12 2.70 -18.68
C VAL A 168 8.88 1.92 -19.97
N ALA A 169 9.49 0.75 -20.14
CA ALA A 169 9.20 -0.15 -21.24
C ALA A 169 7.75 -0.68 -21.18
N ILE A 170 7.20 -0.91 -19.98
CA ILE A 170 5.82 -1.37 -19.79
C ILE A 170 4.84 -0.18 -19.81
N PHE A 171 5.09 0.84 -18.98
CA PHE A 171 4.23 2.02 -18.86
C PHE A 171 5.03 3.30 -19.15
N PRO A 172 5.11 3.75 -20.41
CA PRO A 172 5.84 4.95 -20.81
C PRO A 172 5.07 6.23 -20.45
N TRP A 173 4.78 6.43 -19.17
CA TRP A 173 3.94 7.52 -18.69
C TRP A 173 4.78 8.71 -18.22
N ILE A 174 4.49 9.89 -18.78
CA ILE A 174 5.11 11.14 -18.33
C ILE A 174 4.88 11.42 -16.83
N SER A 175 3.76 10.95 -16.27
CA SER A 175 3.46 11.10 -14.83
C SER A 175 4.48 10.38 -13.93
N PHE A 176 5.02 9.25 -14.37
CA PHE A 176 6.10 8.55 -13.67
C PHE A 176 7.39 9.39 -13.68
N ILE A 177 7.79 9.92 -14.84
CA ILE A 177 8.96 10.79 -14.96
C ILE A 177 8.84 12.02 -14.05
N LYS A 178 7.67 12.66 -14.04
CA LYS A 178 7.40 13.81 -13.14
C LYS A 178 7.55 13.44 -11.67
N ALA A 179 7.05 12.28 -11.25
CA ALA A 179 7.22 11.79 -9.88
C ALA A 179 8.70 11.44 -9.57
N TYR A 180 9.42 10.90 -10.56
CA TYR A 180 10.82 10.54 -10.40
C TYR A 180 11.74 11.77 -10.28
N ARG A 181 11.46 12.81 -11.08
CA ARG A 181 12.09 14.15 -10.98
C ARG A 181 11.75 14.85 -9.67
N PHE A 182 10.52 14.70 -9.17
CA PHE A 182 10.16 15.19 -7.85
C PHE A 182 11.01 14.53 -6.75
N LEU A 183 11.24 13.22 -6.83
CA LEU A 183 12.11 12.50 -5.88
C LEU A 183 13.58 12.93 -5.99
N GLU A 184 14.09 13.22 -7.18
CA GLU A 184 15.42 13.82 -7.38
C GLU A 184 15.57 15.14 -6.59
N GLN A 185 14.56 16.01 -6.66
CA GLN A 185 14.56 17.26 -5.91
C GLN A 185 14.40 17.04 -4.40
N LYS A 186 13.60 16.04 -3.99
CA LYS A 186 13.37 15.69 -2.58
C LYS A 186 14.62 15.07 -1.93
N TYR A 187 15.42 14.32 -2.68
CA TYR A 187 16.57 13.55 -2.17
C TYR A 187 17.89 13.82 -2.91
N PRO A 188 18.36 15.08 -2.99
CA PRO A 188 19.51 15.47 -3.82
C PRO A 188 20.82 14.77 -3.40
N THR A 189 20.99 14.49 -2.10
CA THR A 189 22.15 13.75 -1.59
C THR A 189 22.19 12.33 -2.14
N SER A 190 21.07 11.59 -2.06
CA SER A 190 20.98 10.22 -2.56
C SER A 190 21.09 10.17 -4.09
N THR A 191 20.54 11.16 -4.80
CA THR A 191 20.70 11.27 -6.26
C THR A 191 22.17 11.36 -6.65
N LYS A 192 22.95 12.18 -5.94
CA LYS A 192 24.39 12.34 -6.20
C LYS A 192 25.18 11.09 -5.83
N GLU A 193 24.94 10.52 -4.64
CA GLU A 193 25.66 9.35 -4.13
C GLU A 193 25.48 8.14 -5.04
N TYR A 194 24.24 7.85 -5.43
CA TYR A 194 23.90 6.69 -6.22
C TYR A 194 23.87 6.93 -7.74
N LYS A 195 24.27 8.14 -8.18
CA LYS A 195 24.28 8.59 -9.59
C LYS A 195 22.93 8.38 -10.31
N ILE A 196 21.83 8.64 -9.60
CA ILE A 196 20.46 8.30 -10.07
C ILE A 196 20.05 9.16 -11.26
N LYS A 197 20.56 10.40 -11.35
CA LYS A 197 20.15 11.37 -12.38
C LYS A 197 20.22 10.81 -13.80
N LEU A 198 21.29 10.08 -14.14
CA LEU A 198 21.47 9.48 -15.47
C LEU A 198 20.30 8.56 -15.83
N PHE A 199 19.86 7.72 -14.90
CA PHE A 199 18.72 6.81 -15.10
C PHE A 199 17.39 7.55 -15.26
N ILE A 200 17.22 8.70 -14.59
CA ILE A 200 16.03 9.54 -14.79
C ILE A 200 16.05 10.18 -16.18
N ASP A 201 17.22 10.68 -16.60
CA ASP A 201 17.41 11.28 -17.91
C ASP A 201 17.13 10.25 -19.04
N ASP A 202 17.69 9.04 -18.91
CA ASP A 202 17.50 7.94 -19.88
C ASP A 202 16.03 7.48 -19.95
N ALA A 203 15.39 7.31 -18.79
CA ALA A 203 13.97 6.95 -18.72
C ALA A 203 13.06 8.04 -19.33
N GLU A 204 13.39 9.32 -19.11
CA GLU A 204 12.66 10.45 -19.70
C GLU A 204 12.79 10.47 -21.22
N GLU A 205 13.99 10.29 -21.76
CA GLU A 205 14.22 10.21 -23.19
C GLU A 205 13.41 9.07 -23.83
N TYR A 206 13.43 7.89 -23.21
CA TYR A 206 12.63 6.74 -23.66
C TYR A 206 11.14 7.09 -23.72
N VAL A 207 10.58 7.62 -22.63
CA VAL A 207 9.15 7.99 -22.54
C VAL A 207 8.78 9.04 -23.58
N LEU A 208 9.63 10.04 -23.81
CA LEU A 208 9.39 11.07 -24.82
C LEU A 208 9.42 10.49 -26.24
N SER A 209 10.37 9.60 -26.53
CA SER A 209 10.45 8.96 -27.85
C SER A 209 9.18 8.17 -28.19
N LYS A 210 8.66 7.39 -27.21
CA LYS A 210 7.43 6.60 -27.39
C LYS A 210 6.16 7.42 -27.52
N ASN A 211 6.10 8.57 -26.87
CA ASN A 211 4.95 9.46 -27.02
C ASN A 211 4.97 10.20 -28.37
N ASN A 212 6.15 10.50 -28.92
CA ASN A 212 6.26 11.10 -30.25
C ASN A 212 5.91 10.11 -31.37
N GLU A 213 6.37 8.85 -31.28
CA GLU A 213 6.01 7.77 -32.23
C GLU A 213 4.48 7.60 -32.35
N ARG A 214 3.76 7.63 -31.22
CA ARG A 214 2.28 7.49 -31.18
C ARG A 214 1.53 8.64 -31.88
N ILE A 215 2.12 9.84 -31.92
CA ILE A 215 1.52 11.00 -32.58
C ILE A 215 1.65 10.88 -34.10
N GLU A 216 2.76 10.32 -34.60
CA GLU A 216 2.99 10.14 -36.04
C GLU A 216 2.13 9.02 -36.65
N ASP A 217 1.84 7.95 -35.89
CA ASP A 217 0.99 6.85 -36.36
C ASP A 217 -0.53 7.15 -36.32
N GLY A 218 -0.96 8.15 -35.56
CA GLY A 218 -2.38 8.60 -35.51
C GLY A 218 -2.80 9.50 -36.68
N HIS A 219 -1.90 9.78 -37.62
CA HIS A 219 -2.12 10.65 -38.79
C HIS A 219 -2.09 9.90 -40.13
N LYS A 220 -2.28 8.58 -40.16
CA LYS A 220 -2.43 7.76 -41.38
C LYS A 220 -3.85 7.23 -41.57
#